data_AF-A0A951CEQ3-F1
#
_entry.id   AF-A0A951CEQ3-F1
#
_cell.length_a   1.000
_cell.length_b   1.000
_cell.length_c   1.000
_cell.angle_alpha   90.00
_cell.angle_beta   90.00
_cell.angle_gamma   90.00
#
_symmetry.space_group_name_H-M   'P 1'
#
loop_
_entity.id
_entity.type
_entity.pdbx_description
1 polymer ?
#
loop_
_entity_poly.entity_id
_entity_poly.type
_entity_poly.pdbx_seq_one_letter_code
_entity_poly.pdbx_strand_id
1 'polypeptide(L)'
;MGCNRRFLPSFKAAKAFASRSRTIASYNAFYYDSTFRHSLTQPNLFPVEMKNSGQITKAAGADWKATDRRIYNLLTHSPHLLDLAGYLVGPIEKVRAVHQERDITPLGAHSKIVSHVWHIDIGFLARPGEFEGVIGHFDLVLPRHGEFAEGFKLETDLGHALVEFPYVWFQREQRVEIYDADTHTVSRPEGQDTNTFRLQLEAVADTILRGAPLINANLEDGIEAVKAMVAVGYSACHGGDWVNIEEVEGDLAHSYLKCPQLAET
;
A
#
# COMPACT_ATOMS: atom_id res chain seq x y z
N MET A 1 -1.14 11.69 5.89
CA MET A 1 -0.05 10.79 5.43
C MET A 1 0.32 11.06 3.96
N GLY A 2 1.54 10.68 3.54
CA GLY A 2 2.05 10.83 2.16
C GLY A 2 1.44 9.88 1.11
N CYS A 3 0.20 9.43 1.29
CA CYS A 3 -0.45 8.42 0.45
C CYS A 3 -1.04 9.06 -0.82
N ASN A 4 -0.17 9.32 -1.78
CA ASN A 4 -0.45 10.12 -2.98
C ASN A 4 -1.32 9.39 -4.03
N ARG A 5 -1.59 8.10 -3.89
CA ARG A 5 -2.37 7.33 -4.88
C ARG A 5 -3.87 7.68 -4.87
N ARG A 6 -4.42 8.16 -3.75
CA ARG A 6 -5.82 8.62 -3.65
C ARG A 6 -6.20 9.71 -4.67
N PHE A 7 -5.21 10.45 -5.20
CA PHE A 7 -5.46 11.56 -6.14
C PHE A 7 -5.66 11.12 -7.60
N LEU A 8 -5.29 9.89 -7.94
CA LEU A 8 -5.42 9.37 -9.29
C LEU A 8 -6.90 9.31 -9.73
N PRO A 9 -7.22 9.69 -10.98
CA PRO A 9 -8.57 9.58 -11.52
C PRO A 9 -9.16 8.17 -11.39
N SER A 10 -8.36 7.13 -11.64
CA SER A 10 -8.78 5.73 -11.46
C SER A 10 -9.19 5.40 -10.02
N PHE A 11 -8.46 5.89 -9.01
CA PHE A 11 -8.81 5.67 -7.61
C PHE A 11 -10.08 6.39 -7.20
N LYS A 12 -10.28 7.62 -7.67
CA LYS A 12 -11.52 8.37 -7.42
C LYS A 12 -12.72 7.66 -8.04
N ALA A 13 -12.57 7.18 -9.28
CA ALA A 13 -13.61 6.41 -9.96
C ALA A 13 -13.90 5.06 -9.27
N ALA A 14 -12.85 4.32 -8.90
CA ALA A 14 -12.99 3.06 -8.18
C ALA A 14 -13.61 3.27 -6.79
N LYS A 15 -13.28 4.35 -6.08
CA LYS A 15 -13.93 4.70 -4.81
C LYS A 15 -15.41 5.03 -5.01
N ALA A 16 -15.75 5.82 -6.02
CA ALA A 16 -17.14 6.14 -6.33
C ALA A 16 -17.95 4.88 -6.70
N PHE A 17 -17.34 3.97 -7.48
CA PHE A 17 -17.89 2.66 -7.79
C PHE A 17 -18.11 1.82 -6.52
N ALA A 18 -17.08 1.64 -5.69
CA ALA A 18 -17.14 0.89 -4.43
C ALA A 18 -18.16 1.43 -3.42
N SER A 19 -18.42 2.75 -3.47
CA SER A 19 -19.38 3.42 -2.58
C SER A 19 -20.84 3.25 -3.03
N ARG A 20 -21.07 2.94 -4.32
CA ARG A 20 -22.40 2.55 -4.83
C ARG A 20 -22.71 1.09 -4.54
N SER A 21 -21.69 0.24 -4.48
CA SER A 21 -21.85 -1.19 -4.21
C SER A 21 -22.40 -1.42 -2.81
N ARG A 22 -23.39 -2.31 -2.71
CA ARG A 22 -23.95 -2.71 -1.42
C ARG A 22 -22.98 -3.63 -0.68
N THR A 23 -22.29 -4.49 -1.42
CA THR A 23 -21.35 -5.46 -0.88
C THR A 23 -20.07 -5.47 -1.68
N ILE A 24 -18.94 -5.58 -0.99
CA ILE A 24 -17.66 -5.90 -1.60
C ILE A 24 -17.42 -7.40 -1.36
N ALA A 25 -17.14 -8.16 -2.41
CA ALA A 25 -16.90 -9.60 -2.30
C ALA A 25 -15.42 -9.91 -2.00
N SER A 26 -14.50 -9.13 -2.59
CA SER A 26 -13.05 -9.33 -2.40
C SER A 26 -12.26 -8.07 -2.78
N TYR A 27 -11.12 -7.89 -2.13
CA TYR A 27 -10.14 -6.86 -2.47
C TYR A 27 -8.75 -7.47 -2.53
N ASN A 28 -8.07 -7.37 -3.67
CA ASN A 28 -6.71 -7.88 -3.82
C ASN A 28 -5.81 -6.74 -4.27
N ALA A 29 -4.69 -6.49 -3.59
CA ALA A 29 -3.76 -5.43 -3.96
C ALA A 29 -2.34 -5.96 -4.08
N PHE A 30 -1.49 -5.23 -4.79
CA PHE A 30 -0.11 -5.62 -4.94
C PHE A 30 0.82 -4.42 -5.07
N TYR A 31 2.04 -4.60 -4.59
CA TYR A 31 3.15 -3.67 -4.78
C TYR A 31 4.40 -4.46 -5.11
N TYR A 32 4.88 -4.30 -6.33
CA TYR A 32 6.05 -4.98 -6.83
C TYR A 32 7.14 -3.98 -7.18
N ASP A 33 8.21 -4.01 -6.38
CA ASP A 33 9.37 -3.18 -6.65
C ASP A 33 10.30 -3.86 -7.66
N SER A 34 10.87 -3.06 -8.54
CA SER A 34 11.73 -3.51 -9.63
C SER A 34 13.19 -3.37 -9.28
N THR A 35 13.99 -4.39 -9.60
CA THR A 35 15.46 -4.30 -9.60
C THR A 35 16.00 -3.25 -10.60
N PHE A 36 15.18 -2.78 -11.55
CA PHE A 36 15.58 -1.89 -12.63
C PHE A 36 15.08 -0.44 -12.49
N ARG A 37 14.20 -0.13 -11.53
CA ARG A 37 13.52 1.18 -11.46
C ARG A 37 14.47 2.38 -11.41
N HIS A 38 15.59 2.25 -10.70
CA HIS A 38 16.56 3.33 -10.54
C HIS A 38 17.39 3.49 -11.81
N SER A 39 17.80 2.39 -12.45
CA SER A 39 18.50 2.42 -13.74
C SER A 39 17.68 3.10 -14.83
N LEU A 40 16.34 2.98 -14.76
CA LEU A 40 15.45 3.64 -15.69
C LEU A 40 15.20 5.11 -15.34
N THR A 41 15.03 5.47 -14.07
CA THR A 41 14.62 6.83 -13.67
C THR A 41 15.78 7.78 -13.41
N GLN A 42 16.86 7.30 -12.80
CA GLN A 42 18.01 8.13 -12.44
C GLN A 42 18.61 8.89 -13.63
N PRO A 43 18.93 8.27 -14.77
CA PRO A 43 19.52 8.99 -15.90
C PRO A 43 18.53 9.86 -16.68
N ASN A 44 17.23 9.56 -16.60
CA ASN A 44 16.21 10.17 -17.46
C ASN A 44 15.44 11.31 -16.79
N LEU A 45 15.32 11.30 -15.45
CA LEU A 45 14.40 12.17 -14.73
C LEU A 45 15.08 13.05 -13.68
N PHE A 46 16.19 12.58 -13.12
CA PHE A 46 16.88 13.27 -12.05
C PHE A 46 18.18 13.90 -12.55
N PRO A 47 18.61 15.03 -11.96
CA PRO A 47 19.95 15.55 -12.21
C PRO A 47 20.99 14.52 -11.78
N VAL A 48 22.21 14.67 -12.30
CA VAL A 48 23.37 13.86 -11.89
C VAL A 48 23.47 13.89 -10.37
N GLU A 49 23.56 12.71 -9.75
CA GLU A 49 23.70 12.59 -8.31
C GLU A 49 24.94 13.35 -7.85
N MET A 50 24.72 14.48 -7.19
CA MET A 50 25.80 15.18 -6.50
C MET A 50 26.14 14.37 -5.26
N LYS A 51 27.40 13.92 -5.15
CA LYS A 51 27.88 13.28 -3.92
C LYS A 51 27.69 14.25 -2.76
N ASN A 52 26.93 13.83 -1.76
CA ASN A 52 26.69 14.61 -0.55
C ASN A 52 28.03 15.09 0.02
N SER A 53 28.14 16.39 0.31
CA SER A 53 29.36 17.05 0.79
C SER A 53 29.80 16.62 2.20
N GLY A 54 29.27 15.52 2.75
CA GLY A 54 29.49 15.09 4.13
C GLY A 54 28.83 15.98 5.20
N GLN A 55 28.31 17.15 4.83
CA GLN A 55 27.69 18.13 5.73
C GLN A 55 26.18 17.94 5.95
N ILE A 56 25.58 16.92 5.33
CA ILE A 56 24.17 16.61 5.56
C ILE A 56 24.06 15.76 6.82
N THR A 57 23.53 16.36 7.89
CA THR A 57 23.18 15.65 9.12
C THR A 57 22.07 14.65 8.82
N LYS A 58 22.37 13.36 8.86
CA LYS A 58 21.33 12.32 8.96
C LYS A 58 20.65 12.44 10.31
N ALA A 59 19.35 12.16 10.35
CA ALA A 59 18.62 12.09 11.61
C ALA A 59 19.25 11.02 12.52
N ALA A 60 19.29 11.30 13.83
CA ALA A 60 19.69 10.31 14.82
C ALA A 60 18.65 9.17 14.83
N GLY A 61 19.10 7.92 14.74
CA GLY A 61 18.23 6.74 14.73
C GLY A 61 18.84 5.54 14.01
N ALA A 62 18.14 4.41 14.07
CA ALA A 62 18.54 3.20 13.34
C ALA A 62 18.43 3.42 11.83
N ASP A 63 19.49 3.12 11.09
CA ASP A 63 19.44 3.00 9.64
C ASP A 63 18.82 1.64 9.29
N TRP A 64 17.49 1.55 9.35
CA TRP A 64 16.76 0.31 9.07
C TRP A 64 17.11 -0.24 7.69
N LYS A 65 17.37 0.62 6.70
CA LYS A 65 17.76 0.18 5.35
C LYS A 65 19.05 -0.67 5.37
N ALA A 66 19.96 -0.36 6.27
CA ALA A 66 21.22 -1.07 6.47
C ALA A 66 21.15 -2.20 7.50
N THR A 67 20.31 -2.05 8.54
CA THR A 67 20.30 -2.93 9.73
C THR A 67 19.19 -3.98 9.72
N ASP A 68 17.99 -3.65 9.23
CA ASP A 68 16.87 -4.58 9.06
C ASP A 68 16.07 -4.20 7.81
N ARG A 69 16.40 -4.84 6.69
CA ARG A 69 15.75 -4.57 5.41
C ARG A 69 14.28 -4.97 5.41
N ARG A 70 13.88 -5.98 6.20
CA ARG A 70 12.50 -6.41 6.34
C ARG A 70 11.65 -5.28 6.94
N ILE A 71 12.10 -4.68 8.06
CA ILE A 71 11.41 -3.53 8.68
C ILE A 71 11.37 -2.33 7.73
N TYR A 72 12.51 -1.97 7.13
CA TYR A 72 12.57 -0.85 6.20
C TYR A 72 11.57 -1.01 5.07
N ASN A 73 11.55 -2.18 4.43
CA ASN A 73 10.69 -2.47 3.30
C ASN A 73 9.20 -2.39 3.67
N LEU A 74 8.83 -2.90 4.84
CA LEU A 74 7.45 -2.80 5.32
C LEU A 74 7.10 -1.32 5.55
N LEU A 75 7.92 -0.60 6.33
CA LEU A 75 7.72 0.82 6.66
C LEU A 75 7.57 1.72 5.43
N THR A 76 8.35 1.49 4.38
CA THR A 76 8.39 2.39 3.22
C THR A 76 7.37 2.05 2.15
N HIS A 77 6.81 0.84 2.13
CA HIS A 77 5.99 0.38 1.01
C HIS A 77 4.58 -0.08 1.42
N SER A 78 4.40 -0.70 2.59
CA SER A 78 3.07 -1.16 3.01
C SER A 78 2.06 -0.03 3.31
N PRO A 79 2.45 1.20 3.71
CA PRO A 79 1.47 2.26 3.90
C PRO A 79 0.65 2.56 2.64
N HIS A 80 1.23 2.36 1.45
CA HIS A 80 0.50 2.52 0.19
C HIS A 80 -0.68 1.53 0.10
N LEU A 81 -0.44 0.26 0.41
CA LEU A 81 -1.46 -0.78 0.32
C LEU A 81 -2.51 -0.64 1.43
N LEU A 82 -2.07 -0.40 2.67
CA LEU A 82 -2.95 -0.29 3.83
C LEU A 82 -3.85 0.94 3.74
N ASP A 83 -3.31 2.08 3.34
CA ASP A 83 -4.09 3.30 3.14
C ASP A 83 -5.19 3.12 2.09
N LEU A 84 -4.84 2.52 0.95
CA LEU A 84 -5.76 2.33 -0.15
C LEU A 84 -6.85 1.30 0.18
N ALA A 85 -6.50 0.27 0.95
CA ALA A 85 -7.44 -0.71 1.47
C ALA A 85 -8.50 -0.05 2.37
N GLY A 86 -8.05 0.71 3.37
CA GLY A 86 -8.92 1.50 4.26
C GLY A 86 -9.81 2.46 3.48
N TYR A 87 -9.20 3.17 2.52
CA TYR A 87 -9.89 4.14 1.68
C TYR A 87 -10.96 3.51 0.79
N LEU A 88 -10.69 2.37 0.14
CA LEU A 88 -11.61 1.76 -0.82
C LEU A 88 -12.68 0.88 -0.15
N VAL A 89 -12.27 0.04 0.80
CA VAL A 89 -13.10 -1.02 1.36
C VAL A 89 -13.77 -0.58 2.66
N GLY A 90 -12.99 -0.03 3.59
CA GLY A 90 -13.45 0.40 4.91
C GLY A 90 -12.41 0.14 5.99
N PRO A 91 -12.75 0.39 7.27
CA PRO A 91 -11.80 0.24 8.37
C PRO A 91 -11.23 -1.17 8.50
N ILE A 92 -9.96 -1.25 8.88
CA ILE A 92 -9.23 -2.52 9.01
C ILE A 92 -9.47 -3.08 10.42
N GLU A 93 -9.88 -4.35 10.51
CA GLU A 93 -10.09 -5.04 11.79
C GLU A 93 -8.85 -5.84 12.21
N LYS A 94 -8.35 -6.65 11.28
CA LYS A 94 -7.36 -7.68 11.56
C LYS A 94 -6.49 -7.95 10.35
N VAL A 95 -5.32 -8.50 10.61
CA VAL A 95 -4.36 -8.89 9.56
C VAL A 95 -3.77 -10.25 9.89
N ARG A 96 -3.34 -10.98 8.88
CA ARG A 96 -2.37 -12.06 9.04
C ARG A 96 -1.32 -11.93 7.96
N ALA A 97 -0.07 -12.28 8.27
CA ALA A 97 1.02 -12.09 7.34
C ALA A 97 2.06 -13.19 7.42
N VAL A 98 2.64 -13.52 6.27
CA VAL A 98 3.83 -14.36 6.18
C VAL A 98 4.89 -13.58 5.42
N HIS A 99 6.12 -13.56 5.98
CA HIS A 99 7.29 -12.97 5.35
C HIS A 99 8.30 -14.06 4.98
N GLN A 100 8.88 -13.95 3.79
CA GLN A 100 9.99 -14.80 3.35
C GLN A 100 11.05 -13.98 2.62
N GLU A 101 12.30 -14.44 2.74
CA GLU A 101 13.41 -13.96 1.92
C GLU A 101 13.75 -14.98 0.84
N ARG A 102 13.93 -14.50 -0.39
CA ARG A 102 14.27 -15.34 -1.55
C ARG A 102 15.48 -14.77 -2.26
N ASP A 103 16.50 -15.60 -2.46
CA ASP A 103 17.61 -15.24 -3.33
C ASP A 103 17.14 -15.30 -4.78
N ILE A 104 17.17 -14.15 -5.46
CA ILE A 104 16.79 -14.01 -6.87
C ILE A 104 17.99 -13.57 -7.72
N THR A 105 19.21 -13.73 -7.22
CA THR A 105 20.43 -13.33 -7.93
C THR A 105 20.53 -14.07 -9.27
N PRO A 106 20.60 -13.35 -10.41
CA PRO A 106 20.84 -14.00 -11.69
C PRO A 106 22.17 -14.76 -11.69
N LEU A 107 22.21 -15.90 -12.39
CA LEU A 107 23.46 -16.65 -12.56
C LEU A 107 24.54 -15.75 -13.16
N GLY A 108 25.70 -15.69 -12.50
CA GLY A 108 26.85 -14.87 -12.92
C GLY A 108 26.80 -13.40 -12.49
N ALA A 109 25.77 -12.95 -11.75
CA ALA A 109 25.73 -11.59 -11.21
C ALA A 109 26.77 -11.39 -10.10
N HIS A 110 27.34 -10.19 -10.04
CA HIS A 110 28.41 -9.84 -9.09
C HIS A 110 27.90 -9.49 -7.69
N SER A 111 26.59 -9.34 -7.49
CA SER A 111 26.02 -8.91 -6.21
C SER A 111 24.73 -9.65 -5.92
N LYS A 112 24.61 -10.11 -4.68
CA LYS A 112 23.43 -10.83 -4.20
C LYS A 112 22.21 -9.92 -4.21
N ILE A 113 21.08 -10.44 -4.67
CA ILE A 113 19.77 -9.78 -4.63
C ILE A 113 18.83 -10.67 -3.83
N VAL A 114 18.42 -10.18 -2.66
CA VAL A 114 17.43 -10.83 -1.81
C VAL A 114 16.10 -10.11 -1.97
N SER A 115 15.08 -10.86 -2.39
CA SER A 115 13.69 -10.43 -2.44
C SER A 115 13.02 -10.68 -1.09
N HIS A 116 12.37 -9.67 -0.54
CA HIS A 116 11.47 -9.80 0.59
C HIS A 116 10.04 -9.94 0.05
N VAL A 117 9.45 -11.10 0.29
CA VAL A 117 8.11 -11.47 -0.16
C VAL A 117 7.19 -11.48 1.06
N TRP A 118 6.15 -10.67 1.00
CA TRP A 118 5.09 -10.65 2.01
C TRP A 118 3.77 -11.03 1.37
N HIS A 119 3.10 -11.99 1.98
CA HIS A 119 1.70 -12.29 1.73
C HIS A 119 0.91 -11.85 2.95
N ILE A 120 -0.06 -10.95 2.75
CA ILE A 120 -0.81 -10.35 3.82
C ILE A 120 -2.29 -10.53 3.53
N ASP A 121 -3.03 -11.24 4.38
CA ASP A 121 -4.48 -11.17 4.33
C ASP A 121 -4.97 -10.10 5.30
N ILE A 122 -6.02 -9.40 4.89
CA ILE A 122 -6.61 -8.30 5.64
C ILE A 122 -8.10 -8.57 5.84
N GLY A 123 -8.57 -8.38 7.07
CA GLY A 123 -9.98 -8.42 7.42
C GLY A 123 -10.46 -7.02 7.72
N PHE A 124 -11.57 -6.63 7.12
CA PHE A 124 -12.22 -5.34 7.35
C PHE A 124 -13.34 -5.47 8.38
N LEU A 125 -13.73 -4.36 8.99
CA LEU A 125 -14.97 -4.32 9.77
C LEU A 125 -16.17 -4.50 8.84
N ALA A 126 -17.18 -5.23 9.31
CA ALA A 126 -18.44 -5.41 8.60
C ALA A 126 -19.14 -4.07 8.35
N ARG A 127 -19.68 -3.88 7.15
CA ARG A 127 -20.52 -2.70 6.85
C ARG A 127 -21.89 -2.84 7.51
N PRO A 128 -22.63 -1.73 7.72
CA PRO A 128 -24.00 -1.82 8.22
C PRO A 128 -24.86 -2.75 7.36
N GLY A 129 -25.38 -3.83 7.96
CA GLY A 129 -26.20 -4.83 7.28
C GLY A 129 -25.44 -6.07 6.78
N GLU A 130 -24.11 -6.12 6.91
CA GLU A 130 -23.31 -7.31 6.67
C GLU A 130 -23.10 -8.10 7.98
N PHE A 131 -23.00 -9.42 7.88
CA PHE A 131 -22.73 -10.30 9.04
C PHE A 131 -21.24 -10.35 9.39
N GLU A 132 -20.39 -10.32 8.36
CA GLU A 132 -18.94 -10.35 8.47
C GLU A 132 -18.34 -9.33 7.49
N GLY A 133 -17.16 -8.82 7.82
CA GLY A 133 -16.44 -7.94 6.92
C GLY A 133 -15.67 -8.70 5.86
N VAL A 134 -15.32 -7.99 4.79
CA VAL A 134 -14.59 -8.52 3.65
C VAL A 134 -13.21 -9.04 4.06
N ILE A 135 -12.75 -10.08 3.37
CA ILE A 135 -11.34 -10.48 3.39
C ILE A 135 -10.68 -10.03 2.09
N GLY A 136 -9.53 -9.38 2.24
CA GLY A 136 -8.65 -9.04 1.13
C GLY A 136 -7.28 -9.68 1.24
N HIS A 137 -6.49 -9.54 0.18
CA HIS A 137 -5.14 -10.11 0.08
C HIS A 137 -4.16 -9.10 -0.54
N PHE A 138 -2.97 -8.98 0.02
CA PHE A 138 -1.88 -8.18 -0.52
C PHE A 138 -0.64 -9.01 -0.83
N ASP A 139 -0.07 -8.75 -2.00
CA ASP A 139 1.26 -9.19 -2.37
C ASP A 139 2.24 -8.01 -2.35
N LEU A 140 3.26 -8.07 -1.48
CA LEU A 140 4.34 -7.09 -1.43
C LEU A 140 5.68 -7.78 -1.71
N VAL A 141 6.27 -7.50 -2.88
CA VAL A 141 7.49 -8.18 -3.36
C VAL A 141 8.59 -7.16 -3.65
N LEU A 142 9.68 -7.23 -2.88
CA LEU A 142 10.68 -6.16 -2.80
C LEU A 142 12.13 -6.68 -2.74
N PRO A 143 12.92 -6.60 -3.82
CA PRO A 143 12.53 -6.35 -5.21
C PRO A 143 12.22 -7.65 -5.95
N ARG A 144 11.68 -7.54 -7.17
CA ARG A 144 11.57 -8.61 -8.16
C ARG A 144 12.27 -8.24 -9.47
N HIS A 145 12.54 -9.25 -10.29
CA HIS A 145 12.86 -9.03 -11.70
C HIS A 145 11.57 -8.69 -12.48
N GLY A 146 11.64 -7.62 -13.28
CA GLY A 146 10.53 -7.11 -14.06
C GLY A 146 10.25 -5.64 -13.78
N GLU A 147 9.22 -5.09 -14.41
CA GLU A 147 8.83 -3.69 -14.23
C GLU A 147 8.23 -3.43 -12.84
N PHE A 148 8.28 -2.19 -12.40
CA PHE A 148 7.52 -1.78 -11.22
C PHE A 148 6.02 -1.92 -11.54
N ALA A 149 5.25 -2.48 -10.61
CA ALA A 149 3.80 -2.50 -10.74
C ALA A 149 3.15 -2.37 -9.37
N GLU A 150 2.15 -1.50 -9.27
CA GLU A 150 1.34 -1.31 -8.06
C GLU A 150 -0.12 -1.20 -8.50
N GLY A 151 -1.04 -1.78 -7.74
CA GLY A 151 -2.42 -1.85 -8.18
C GLY A 151 -3.33 -2.67 -7.27
N PHE A 152 -4.59 -2.81 -7.70
CA PHE A 152 -5.59 -3.60 -7.02
C PHE A 152 -6.67 -4.14 -7.97
N LYS A 153 -7.37 -5.17 -7.50
CA LYS A 153 -8.61 -5.72 -8.00
C LYS A 153 -9.67 -5.60 -6.91
N LEU A 154 -10.85 -5.13 -7.28
CA LEU A 154 -11.99 -4.99 -6.39
C LEU A 154 -13.18 -5.69 -7.03
N GLU A 155 -13.77 -6.64 -6.29
CA GLU A 155 -14.96 -7.39 -6.70
C GLU A 155 -16.15 -6.94 -5.85
N THR A 156 -17.27 -6.62 -6.49
CA THR A 156 -18.47 -6.08 -5.81
C THR A 156 -19.76 -6.64 -6.41
N ASP A 157 -20.91 -6.36 -5.79
CA ASP A 157 -22.21 -6.71 -6.37
C ASP A 157 -22.55 -5.93 -7.66
N LEU A 158 -21.87 -4.82 -7.94
CA LEU A 158 -22.05 -4.02 -9.15
C LEU A 158 -21.09 -4.38 -10.29
N GLY A 159 -20.23 -5.38 -10.10
CA GLY A 159 -19.14 -5.73 -11.02
C GLY A 159 -17.77 -5.53 -10.38
N HIS A 160 -16.76 -5.22 -11.19
CA HIS A 160 -15.37 -5.23 -10.75
C HIS A 160 -14.56 -4.03 -11.23
N ALA A 161 -13.50 -3.70 -10.49
CA ALA A 161 -12.51 -2.71 -10.88
C ALA A 161 -11.11 -3.32 -10.82
N LEU A 162 -10.33 -3.12 -11.89
CA LEU A 162 -8.91 -3.43 -11.97
C LEU A 162 -8.15 -2.14 -12.25
N VAL A 163 -7.24 -1.78 -11.36
CA VAL A 163 -6.42 -0.57 -11.46
C VAL A 163 -4.97 -0.96 -11.24
N GLU A 164 -4.12 -0.67 -12.22
CA GLU A 164 -2.68 -0.87 -12.18
C GLU A 164 -1.99 0.39 -12.67
N PHE A 165 -0.87 0.70 -12.04
CA PHE A 165 -0.10 1.87 -12.40
C PHE A 165 1.39 1.60 -12.23
N PRO A 166 2.21 2.28 -13.05
CA PRO A 166 3.62 2.05 -13.06
C PRO A 166 4.28 2.91 -11.97
N TYR A 167 5.61 2.97 -12.01
CA TYR A 167 6.38 3.75 -11.06
C TYR A 167 5.95 5.24 -11.09
N VAL A 168 5.85 5.86 -9.90
CA VAL A 168 5.25 7.20 -9.68
C VAL A 168 5.75 8.29 -10.65
N TRP A 169 6.99 8.19 -11.10
CA TRP A 169 7.63 9.21 -11.93
C TRP A 169 7.17 9.21 -13.38
N PHE A 170 6.48 8.17 -13.85
CA PHE A 170 5.91 8.17 -15.19
C PHE A 170 4.64 9.00 -15.32
N GLN A 171 4.03 9.42 -14.20
CA GLN A 171 2.85 10.29 -14.17
C GLN A 171 1.80 9.83 -15.20
N ARG A 172 1.43 8.54 -15.12
CA ARG A 172 0.39 7.91 -15.92
C ARG A 172 -0.16 6.68 -15.20
N GLU A 173 -1.35 6.27 -15.59
CA GLU A 173 -1.94 4.98 -15.20
C GLU A 173 -1.60 3.93 -16.27
N GLN A 174 -1.48 2.65 -15.88
CA GLN A 174 -1.09 1.57 -16.79
C GLN A 174 -2.30 0.79 -17.31
N ARG A 175 -3.14 0.30 -16.39
CA ARG A 175 -4.35 -0.45 -16.73
C ARG A 175 -5.48 -0.02 -15.82
N VAL A 176 -6.61 0.37 -16.40
CA VAL A 176 -7.79 0.79 -15.63
C VAL A 176 -9.03 0.27 -16.35
N GLU A 177 -9.74 -0.64 -15.70
CA GLU A 177 -10.96 -1.26 -16.19
C GLU A 177 -11.97 -1.29 -15.06
N ILE A 178 -13.12 -0.63 -15.23
CA ILE A 178 -14.25 -0.70 -14.29
C ILE A 178 -15.45 -1.23 -15.06
N TYR A 179 -15.85 -2.46 -14.76
CA TYR A 179 -17.05 -3.07 -15.30
C TYR A 179 -18.24 -2.77 -14.39
N ASP A 180 -19.25 -2.12 -14.94
CA ASP A 180 -20.53 -1.85 -14.28
C ASP A 180 -21.60 -2.81 -14.84
N ALA A 181 -22.13 -3.66 -13.97
CA ALA A 181 -23.11 -4.68 -14.31
C ALA A 181 -24.49 -4.11 -14.64
N ASP A 182 -24.84 -2.94 -14.10
CA ASP A 182 -26.13 -2.30 -14.38
C ASP A 182 -26.19 -1.80 -15.82
N THR A 183 -25.06 -1.29 -16.32
CA THR A 183 -24.96 -0.74 -17.68
C THR A 183 -24.33 -1.71 -18.69
N HIS A 184 -23.78 -2.83 -18.22
CA HIS A 184 -23.00 -3.78 -19.02
C HIS A 184 -21.85 -3.13 -19.80
N THR A 185 -21.18 -2.16 -19.20
CA THR A 185 -20.08 -1.42 -19.84
C THR A 185 -18.79 -1.54 -19.06
N VAL A 186 -17.67 -1.56 -19.79
CA VAL A 186 -16.34 -1.32 -19.23
C VAL A 186 -16.00 0.14 -19.46
N SER A 187 -15.65 0.84 -18.39
CA SER A 187 -15.22 2.24 -18.44
C SER A 187 -13.79 2.39 -17.96
N ARG A 188 -13.12 3.41 -18.50
CA ARG A 188 -11.81 3.86 -18.07
C ARG A 188 -11.87 5.38 -17.87
N PRO A 189 -11.61 5.88 -16.66
CA PRO A 189 -11.47 7.31 -16.42
C PRO A 189 -10.36 7.92 -17.28
N GLU A 190 -10.56 9.17 -17.65
CA GLU A 190 -9.56 9.94 -18.37
C GLU A 190 -8.38 10.26 -17.44
N GLY A 191 -7.21 9.70 -17.75
CA GLY A 191 -5.97 9.84 -16.95
C GLY A 191 -5.12 11.06 -17.33
N GLN A 192 -5.74 12.19 -17.71
CA GLN A 192 -5.02 13.38 -18.18
C GLN A 192 -4.12 14.00 -17.10
N ASP A 193 -4.55 13.96 -15.83
CA ASP A 193 -3.79 14.52 -14.71
C ASP A 193 -3.50 13.46 -13.65
N THR A 194 -2.26 13.01 -13.62
CA THR A 194 -1.80 11.91 -12.76
C THR A 194 -0.49 12.25 -12.04
N ASN A 195 -0.13 13.55 -11.97
CA ASN A 195 0.97 14.01 -11.13
C ASN A 195 0.53 14.05 -9.66
N THR A 196 0.58 12.88 -9.03
CA THR A 196 0.08 12.65 -7.66
C THR A 196 0.76 13.50 -6.59
N PHE A 197 2.03 13.87 -6.76
CA PHE A 197 2.73 14.76 -5.83
C PHE A 197 2.18 16.19 -5.89
N ARG A 198 2.01 16.73 -7.10
CA ARG A 198 1.39 18.04 -7.30
C ARG A 198 -0.04 18.04 -6.75
N LEU A 199 -0.84 17.05 -7.15
CA LEU A 199 -2.24 16.94 -6.74
C LEU A 199 -2.41 16.85 -5.21
N GLN A 200 -1.50 16.14 -4.54
CA GLN A 200 -1.52 16.06 -3.08
C GLN A 200 -1.23 17.41 -2.41
N LEU A 201 -0.27 18.19 -2.94
CA LEU A 201 0.06 19.52 -2.42
C LEU A 201 -1.08 20.51 -2.67
N GLU A 202 -1.64 20.50 -3.87
CA GLU A 202 -2.80 21.33 -4.24
C GLU A 202 -4.00 21.03 -3.35
N ALA A 203 -4.29 19.74 -3.08
CA ALA A 203 -5.39 19.35 -2.19
C ALA A 203 -5.20 19.87 -0.75
N VAL A 204 -3.98 19.80 -0.20
CA VAL A 204 -3.69 20.36 1.13
C VAL A 204 -3.88 21.88 1.13
N ALA A 205 -3.38 22.56 0.09
CA ALA A 205 -3.52 24.00 -0.04
C ALA A 205 -5.00 24.41 -0.14
N ASP A 206 -5.81 23.69 -0.93
CA ASP A 206 -7.24 23.95 -1.05
C ASP A 206 -7.99 23.74 0.27
N THR A 207 -7.66 22.70 1.04
CA THR A 207 -8.27 22.51 2.36
C THR A 207 -7.93 23.67 3.31
N ILE A 208 -6.66 24.08 3.37
CA ILE A 208 -6.23 25.15 4.29
C ILE A 208 -6.75 26.52 3.87
N LEU A 209 -6.64 26.86 2.59
CA LEU A 209 -6.91 28.21 2.09
C LEU A 209 -8.39 28.43 1.76
N ARG A 210 -9.13 27.37 1.43
CA ARG A 210 -10.51 27.47 0.92
C ARG A 210 -11.51 26.64 1.73
N GLY A 211 -11.07 25.85 2.71
CA GLY A 211 -11.93 24.97 3.48
C GLY A 211 -12.49 23.80 2.66
N ALA A 212 -11.83 23.42 1.57
CA ALA A 212 -12.25 22.27 0.77
C ALA A 212 -12.13 20.96 1.57
N PRO A 213 -13.00 19.96 1.33
CA PRO A 213 -12.91 18.67 2.00
C PRO A 213 -11.53 18.03 1.83
N LEU A 214 -11.01 17.45 2.91
CA LEU A 214 -9.72 16.77 2.88
C LEU A 214 -9.84 15.44 2.11
N ILE A 215 -9.16 15.36 0.96
CA ILE A 215 -9.08 14.13 0.15
C ILE A 215 -7.90 13.25 0.60
N ASN A 216 -6.87 13.87 1.17
CA ASN A 216 -5.69 13.17 1.69
C ASN A 216 -6.06 12.22 2.82
N ALA A 217 -5.22 11.20 3.00
CA ALA A 217 -5.19 10.44 4.23
C ALA A 217 -5.01 11.36 5.44
N ASN A 218 -6.01 11.37 6.32
CA ASN A 218 -6.03 12.21 7.52
C ASN A 218 -5.18 11.58 8.65
N LEU A 219 -5.37 12.05 9.89
CA LEU A 219 -4.61 11.53 11.03
C LEU A 219 -5.07 10.11 11.39
N GLU A 220 -6.38 9.91 11.41
CA GLU A 220 -7.05 8.65 11.75
C GLU A 220 -6.66 7.54 10.77
N ASP A 221 -6.71 7.83 9.47
CA ASP A 221 -6.22 6.97 8.38
C ASP A 221 -4.76 6.56 8.62
N GLY A 222 -3.93 7.52 9.06
CA GLY A 222 -2.53 7.28 9.36
C GLY A 222 -2.31 6.40 10.58
N ILE A 223 -3.09 6.61 11.65
CA ILE A 223 -3.03 5.80 12.86
C ILE A 223 -3.46 4.36 12.54
N GLU A 224 -4.57 4.17 11.82
CA GLU A 224 -5.04 2.84 11.42
C GLU A 224 -4.00 2.11 10.57
N ALA A 225 -3.43 2.77 9.55
CA ALA A 225 -2.39 2.19 8.71
C ALA A 225 -1.14 1.80 9.51
N VAL A 226 -0.73 2.61 10.50
CA VAL A 226 0.40 2.29 11.38
C VAL A 226 0.08 1.09 12.28
N LYS A 227 -1.10 1.04 12.91
CA LYS A 227 -1.53 -0.10 13.72
C LYS A 227 -1.54 -1.40 12.91
N ALA A 228 -2.16 -1.36 11.72
CA ALA A 228 -2.20 -2.50 10.83
C ALA A 228 -0.79 -2.95 10.39
N MET A 229 0.12 -2.01 10.14
CA MET A 229 1.51 -2.32 9.79
C MET A 229 2.26 -2.99 10.95
N VAL A 230 2.08 -2.51 12.19
CA VAL A 230 2.65 -3.14 13.40
C VAL A 230 2.09 -4.55 13.57
N ALA A 231 0.79 -4.74 13.39
CA ALA A 231 0.14 -6.04 13.45
C ALA A 231 0.61 -7.01 12.35
N VAL A 232 0.87 -6.52 11.13
CA VAL A 232 1.48 -7.30 10.04
C VAL A 232 2.87 -7.79 10.44
N GLY A 233 3.70 -6.90 10.99
CA GLY A 233 5.03 -7.24 11.49
C GLY A 233 4.97 -8.29 12.60
N TYR A 234 4.04 -8.12 13.55
CA TYR A 234 3.80 -9.07 14.64
C TYR A 234 3.38 -10.45 14.11
N SER A 235 2.33 -10.52 13.28
CA SER A 235 1.82 -11.78 12.72
C SER A 235 2.91 -12.54 11.98
N ALA A 236 3.67 -11.87 11.12
CA ALA A 236 4.77 -12.49 10.37
C ALA A 236 5.89 -13.06 11.26
N CYS A 237 6.14 -12.46 12.43
CA CYS A 237 7.11 -12.96 13.39
C CYS A 237 6.59 -14.09 14.28
N HIS A 238 5.26 -14.23 14.41
CA HIS A 238 4.61 -15.12 15.38
C HIS A 238 3.71 -16.16 14.69
N GLY A 239 4.20 -16.75 13.59
CA GLY A 239 3.56 -17.92 12.95
C GLY A 239 2.52 -17.61 11.87
N GLY A 240 2.19 -16.33 11.65
CA GLY A 240 1.33 -15.89 10.54
C GLY A 240 -0.16 -16.05 10.80
N ASP A 241 -0.58 -16.10 12.06
CA ASP A 241 -2.00 -16.13 12.44
C ASP A 241 -2.67 -14.76 12.39
N TRP A 242 -4.00 -14.77 12.36
CA TRP A 242 -4.81 -13.56 12.44
C TRP A 242 -4.61 -12.84 13.77
N VAL A 243 -4.39 -11.53 13.69
CA VAL A 243 -4.29 -10.65 14.85
C VAL A 243 -5.13 -9.41 14.62
N ASN A 244 -5.87 -9.00 15.65
CA ASN A 244 -6.62 -7.76 15.62
C ASN A 244 -5.65 -6.56 15.72
N ILE A 245 -5.84 -5.54 14.89
CA ILE A 245 -4.92 -4.39 14.86
C ILE A 245 -4.96 -3.57 16.17
N GLU A 246 -6.04 -3.68 16.94
CA GLU A 246 -6.20 -3.03 18.25
C GLU A 246 -5.60 -3.83 19.39
N GLU A 247 -5.17 -5.07 19.17
CA GLU A 247 -4.58 -5.93 20.20
C GLU A 247 -3.04 -5.89 20.22
N VAL A 248 -2.42 -5.26 19.22
CA VAL A 248 -0.97 -5.18 19.08
C VAL A 248 -0.46 -3.78 19.44
N GLU A 249 0.63 -3.73 20.22
CA GLU A 249 1.36 -2.51 20.58
C GLU A 249 2.84 -2.59 20.19
N GLY A 250 3.55 -1.47 20.37
CA GLY A 250 4.98 -1.36 20.13
C GLY A 250 5.31 -0.80 18.75
N ASP A 251 6.42 -1.26 18.19
CA ASP A 251 6.90 -0.88 16.87
C ASP A 251 7.20 -2.11 15.99
N LEU A 252 7.66 -1.90 14.76
CA LEU A 252 7.95 -3.01 13.83
C LEU A 252 9.12 -3.90 14.25
N ALA A 253 9.99 -3.43 15.14
CA ALA A 253 11.07 -4.23 15.70
C ALA A 253 10.64 -4.98 16.97
N HIS A 254 9.78 -4.36 17.80
CA HIS A 254 9.40 -4.84 19.11
C HIS A 254 7.88 -4.73 19.30
N SER A 255 7.12 -5.54 18.56
CA SER A 255 5.66 -5.62 18.69
C SER A 255 5.23 -6.74 19.64
N TYR A 256 4.14 -6.51 20.38
CA TYR A 256 3.60 -7.47 21.36
C TYR A 256 2.08 -7.32 21.52
N LEU A 257 1.41 -8.37 22.01
CA LEU A 257 -0.03 -8.32 22.34
C LEU A 257 -0.26 -7.56 23.66
N LYS A 258 -1.23 -6.66 23.68
CA LYS A 258 -1.65 -5.88 24.87
C LYS A 258 -2.03 -6.76 26.05
N CYS A 259 -2.65 -7.91 25.80
CA CYS A 259 -3.07 -8.85 26.83
C CYS A 259 -2.67 -10.28 26.44
N PRO A 260 -1.54 -10.81 26.96
CA PRO A 260 -1.02 -12.13 26.57
C PRO A 260 -1.92 -13.32 26.93
N GLN A 261 -2.98 -13.12 27.71
CA GLN A 261 -3.75 -14.17 28.40
C GLN A 261 -4.82 -14.86 27.53
N LEU A 262 -4.92 -14.55 26.23
CA LEU A 262 -5.88 -15.18 25.30
C LEU A 262 -5.20 -16.03 24.20
N ALA A 263 -3.88 -16.20 24.24
CA ALA A 263 -3.14 -16.99 23.24
C ALA A 263 -3.12 -18.51 23.50
N GLU A 264 -3.78 -18.99 24.56
CA GLU A 264 -3.92 -20.41 24.89
C GLU A 264 -5.40 -20.80 25.07
N THR A 265 -6.13 -20.95 23.96
CA THR A 265 -7.32 -21.82 23.88
C THR A 265 -7.49 -22.35 22.47
#